data_AF-A0A1L5FBC0-F1
#
_entry.id   AF-A0A1L5FBC0-F1
#
_cell.length_a   1.000
_cell.length_b   1.000
_cell.length_c   1.000
_cell.angle_alpha   90.00
_cell.angle_beta   90.00
_cell.angle_gamma   90.00
#
_symmetry.space_group_name_H-M   'P 1'
#
loop_
_entity.id
_entity.type
_entity.pdbx_description
1 polymer ?
#
loop_
_entity_poly.entity_id
_entity_poly.type
_entity_poly.pdbx_seq_one_letter_code
_entity_poly.pdbx_strand_id
1 'polypeptide(L)'
;MKKAIGFAMSIALMFCMSNIAYAKTTYNVTRFAGLDRYKTSLKISNNFQQGNLQNIILASGRDFPDALGGSVLSKKYNAPILLINTDLSENSDAIEYIKNHVDKSGTLYALGGTASISDEFLNYMKQSGYKNIIRLGGKNRFDTNKSVINSMKVEKGTPIVIANGWGFADALSISSVAASRGYPIFMTGDAYLPEETKSLISDINPSDVYIIGGQGSVKDGVINQLKSLVPSLKDNNIIRVDGQTRYETSLNICKYFNLDTDTVVLASGANFPDALSGSALASKLNASILLTDGNDISNQKSFMDEKKYEKVVILGGIGVIDLPVEYLLKSPSDVVESEKNYVNNLKTYCESYNDKNTNVSEQLNGTYNNIIDIISNLDSAASSYEMSQRLGELIESFEESISYLSDYKNELISLRDNVSNLSIPEGLETLNNQYLDSINTQIETTNKILDYMNNCNNIFTALKNAVDTSDLDKISEEANKLENLSSDMDTISNIENGNEGISSLYTRITTALNNLQQ
;
A
#
# COMPACT_ATOMS: atom_id res chain seq x y z
N MET A 1 39.54 40.22 -20.23
CA MET A 1 38.50 40.77 -19.31
C MET A 1 37.20 41.22 -19.97
N LYS A 2 37.17 41.79 -21.18
CA LYS A 2 35.89 42.19 -21.82
C LYS A 2 35.01 41.05 -22.39
N LYS A 3 35.55 39.83 -22.57
CA LYS A 3 34.77 38.63 -22.97
C LYS A 3 34.23 37.80 -21.79
N ALA A 4 34.71 38.05 -20.56
CA ALA A 4 34.24 37.35 -19.35
C ALA A 4 33.04 38.05 -18.69
N ILE A 5 32.94 39.38 -18.82
CA ILE A 5 31.83 40.17 -18.27
C ILE A 5 30.55 40.00 -19.10
N GLY A 6 30.67 39.80 -20.42
CA GLY A 6 29.52 39.55 -21.30
C GLY A 6 28.83 38.20 -21.04
N PHE A 7 29.61 37.17 -20.64
CA PHE A 7 29.07 35.83 -20.35
C PHE A 7 28.38 35.77 -18.98
N ALA A 8 28.88 36.53 -18.00
CA ALA A 8 28.25 36.65 -16.67
C ALA A 8 26.92 37.46 -16.71
N MET A 9 26.81 38.47 -17.58
CA MET A 9 25.57 39.24 -17.75
C MET A 9 24.47 38.47 -18.50
N SER A 10 24.82 37.58 -19.43
CA SER A 10 23.82 36.72 -20.11
C SER A 10 23.26 35.62 -19.20
N ILE A 11 24.02 35.15 -18.22
CA ILE A 11 23.55 34.19 -17.22
C ILE A 11 22.65 34.89 -16.19
N ALA A 12 22.97 36.13 -15.78
CA ALA A 12 22.14 36.89 -14.85
C ALA A 12 20.76 37.28 -15.42
N LEU A 13 20.66 37.52 -16.73
CA LEU A 13 19.38 37.79 -17.41
C LEU A 13 18.53 36.53 -17.65
N MET A 14 19.11 35.32 -17.64
CA MET A 14 18.37 34.05 -17.67
C MET A 14 17.72 33.71 -16.31
N PHE A 15 18.18 34.30 -15.21
CA PHE A 15 17.57 34.15 -13.88
C PHE A 15 16.47 35.17 -13.56
N CYS A 16 16.11 36.04 -14.50
CA CYS A 16 14.95 36.93 -14.39
C CYS A 16 13.69 36.38 -15.09
N MET A 17 13.58 35.06 -15.27
CA MET A 17 12.25 34.47 -15.38
C MET A 17 11.64 34.56 -14.00
N SER A 18 10.67 35.48 -13.85
CA SER A 18 9.73 35.43 -12.74
C SER A 18 9.31 33.98 -12.54
N ASN A 19 9.71 33.37 -11.42
CA ASN A 19 9.00 32.21 -10.91
C ASN A 19 7.59 32.71 -10.71
N ILE A 20 6.73 32.50 -11.71
CA ILE A 20 5.29 32.52 -11.49
C ILE A 20 5.11 31.34 -10.54
N ALA A 21 5.15 31.63 -9.25
CA ALA A 21 4.68 30.70 -8.23
C ALA A 21 3.19 30.54 -8.51
N TYR A 22 2.85 29.55 -9.33
CA TYR A 22 1.47 29.12 -9.45
C TYR A 22 1.06 28.70 -8.05
N ALA A 23 0.05 29.36 -7.49
CA ALA A 23 -0.53 28.95 -6.23
C ALA A 23 -0.90 27.47 -6.34
N LYS A 24 -0.33 26.64 -5.47
CA LYS A 24 -0.64 25.22 -5.40
C LYS A 24 -2.14 25.06 -5.20
N THR A 25 -2.81 24.38 -6.12
CA THR A 25 -4.21 24.01 -5.95
C THR A 25 -4.30 22.95 -4.85
N THR A 26 -4.98 23.30 -3.77
CA THR A 26 -5.32 22.42 -2.64
C THR A 26 -6.80 22.04 -2.72
N TYR A 27 -7.15 20.93 -2.07
CA TYR A 27 -8.48 20.33 -2.11
C TYR A 27 -9.02 20.16 -0.70
N ASN A 28 -10.34 20.04 -0.58
CA ASN A 28 -10.95 19.47 0.61
C ASN A 28 -10.77 17.94 0.57
N VAL A 29 -9.77 17.45 1.30
CA VAL A 29 -9.37 16.04 1.28
C VAL A 29 -9.96 15.29 2.47
N THR A 30 -10.72 14.24 2.19
CA THR A 30 -11.17 13.27 3.20
C THR A 30 -10.55 11.90 2.94
N ARG A 31 -9.90 11.29 3.93
CA ARG A 31 -9.42 9.89 3.82
C ARG A 31 -10.37 8.95 4.55
N PHE A 32 -10.77 7.86 3.89
CA PHE A 32 -11.43 6.72 4.51
C PHE A 32 -10.47 5.53 4.52
N ALA A 33 -9.99 5.20 5.72
CA ALA A 33 -9.03 4.13 5.95
C ALA A 33 -9.28 3.45 7.30
N GLY A 34 -8.81 2.22 7.42
CA GLY A 34 -8.61 1.51 8.67
C GLY A 34 -7.35 0.65 8.59
N LEU A 35 -7.06 -0.09 9.66
CA LEU A 35 -5.86 -0.93 9.77
C LEU A 35 -5.78 -2.03 8.71
N ASP A 36 -6.93 -2.44 8.16
CA ASP A 36 -7.03 -3.42 7.09
C ASP A 36 -8.15 -3.05 6.09
N ARG A 37 -8.34 -3.92 5.09
CA ARG A 37 -9.36 -3.78 4.04
C ARG A 37 -10.79 -3.82 4.58
N TYR A 38 -11.05 -4.57 5.64
CA TYR A 38 -12.38 -4.71 6.23
C TYR A 38 -12.75 -3.46 7.02
N LYS A 39 -11.81 -2.95 7.83
CA LYS A 39 -11.94 -1.68 8.55
C LYS A 39 -12.06 -0.49 7.60
N THR A 40 -11.31 -0.49 6.50
CA THR A 40 -11.47 0.51 5.43
C THR A 40 -12.87 0.43 4.81
N SER A 41 -13.34 -0.76 4.44
CA SER A 41 -14.69 -0.98 3.93
C SER A 41 -15.79 -0.54 4.92
N LEU A 42 -15.60 -0.78 6.21
CA LEU A 42 -16.49 -0.29 7.28
C LEU A 42 -16.50 1.23 7.36
N LYS A 43 -15.33 1.89 7.32
CA LYS A 43 -15.24 3.36 7.34
C LYS A 43 -15.96 3.97 6.12
N ILE A 44 -15.79 3.38 4.93
CA ILE A 44 -16.51 3.75 3.72
C ILE A 44 -18.02 3.55 3.89
N SER A 45 -18.44 2.40 4.41
CA SER A 45 -19.86 2.07 4.59
C SER A 45 -20.56 2.99 5.60
N ASN A 46 -19.89 3.34 6.70
CA ASN A 46 -20.37 4.33 7.67
C ASN A 46 -20.57 5.73 7.05
N ASN A 47 -19.85 6.05 5.97
CA ASN A 47 -19.94 7.33 5.26
C ASN A 47 -20.76 7.24 3.96
N PHE A 48 -21.39 6.10 3.68
CA PHE A 48 -22.20 5.91 2.47
C PHE A 48 -23.54 6.67 2.54
N GLN A 49 -24.20 6.64 3.68
CA GLN A 49 -25.44 7.37 3.93
C GLN A 49 -25.69 7.51 5.44
N GLN A 50 -26.37 8.58 5.85
CA GLN A 50 -26.92 8.71 7.20
C GLN A 50 -28.19 7.86 7.39
N GLY A 51 -28.38 7.35 8.61
CA GLY A 51 -29.56 6.59 9.01
C GLY A 51 -29.58 5.15 8.50
N ASN A 52 -30.75 4.52 8.53
CA ASN A 52 -30.91 3.10 8.21
C ASN A 52 -30.86 2.83 6.69
N LEU A 53 -30.26 1.70 6.35
CA LEU A 53 -30.13 1.13 5.02
C LEU A 53 -31.21 0.08 4.80
N GLN A 54 -31.83 0.13 3.62
CA GLN A 54 -32.73 -0.94 3.16
C GLN A 54 -31.99 -2.10 2.50
N ASN A 55 -30.77 -1.86 2.03
CA ASN A 55 -30.02 -2.84 1.26
C ASN A 55 -28.54 -2.75 1.61
N ILE A 56 -27.86 -3.89 1.62
CA ILE A 56 -26.40 -3.97 1.71
C ILE A 56 -25.89 -5.04 0.75
N ILE A 57 -24.73 -4.79 0.15
CA ILE A 57 -24.04 -5.74 -0.71
C ILE A 57 -22.86 -6.30 0.08
N LEU A 58 -22.77 -7.62 0.15
CA LEU A 58 -21.68 -8.35 0.79
C LEU A 58 -20.75 -8.89 -0.30
N ALA A 59 -19.47 -8.58 -0.19
CA ALA A 59 -18.43 -9.06 -1.09
C ALA A 59 -17.28 -9.66 -0.31
N SER A 60 -16.53 -10.57 -0.93
CA SER A 60 -15.33 -11.12 -0.29
C SER A 60 -14.27 -10.03 -0.20
N GLY A 61 -13.65 -9.88 0.97
CA GLY A 61 -12.43 -9.09 1.09
C GLY A 61 -11.19 -9.84 0.57
N ARG A 62 -11.28 -11.15 0.29
CA ARG A 62 -10.13 -12.00 -0.07
C ARG A 62 -9.91 -12.10 -1.57
N ASP A 63 -10.96 -12.02 -2.37
CA ASP A 63 -10.90 -12.07 -3.83
C ASP A 63 -11.89 -11.09 -4.47
N PHE A 64 -11.61 -10.63 -5.69
CA PHE A 64 -12.33 -9.54 -6.37
C PHE A 64 -13.39 -9.94 -7.42
N PRO A 65 -13.29 -11.08 -8.16
CA PRO A 65 -14.06 -11.27 -9.39
C PRO A 65 -15.57 -11.23 -9.20
N ASP A 66 -16.08 -11.77 -8.10
CA ASP A 66 -17.52 -11.80 -7.85
C ASP A 66 -18.14 -10.40 -7.67
N ALA A 67 -17.32 -9.40 -7.35
CA ALA A 67 -17.77 -8.07 -6.97
C ALA A 67 -17.44 -6.95 -7.98
N LEU A 68 -16.68 -7.19 -9.06
CA LEU A 68 -16.29 -6.11 -9.99
C LEU A 68 -17.49 -5.41 -10.66
N GLY A 69 -18.64 -6.06 -10.77
CA GLY A 69 -19.90 -5.46 -11.25
C GLY A 69 -20.80 -4.89 -10.14
N GLY A 70 -20.36 -4.96 -8.88
CA GLY A 70 -21.17 -4.65 -7.70
C GLY A 70 -21.52 -3.18 -7.54
N SER A 71 -20.73 -2.25 -8.10
CA SER A 71 -20.99 -0.80 -8.03
C SER A 71 -22.32 -0.42 -8.70
N VAL A 72 -22.65 -1.05 -9.83
CA VAL A 72 -23.89 -0.78 -10.57
C VAL A 72 -25.08 -1.29 -9.77
N LEU A 73 -24.94 -2.47 -9.13
CA LEU A 73 -25.91 -3.02 -8.19
C LEU A 73 -26.10 -2.11 -6.97
N SER A 74 -25.00 -1.58 -6.44
CA SER A 74 -24.96 -0.62 -5.33
C SER A 74 -25.77 0.63 -5.65
N LYS A 75 -25.57 1.22 -6.84
CA LYS A 75 -26.36 2.38 -7.28
C LYS A 75 -27.83 2.04 -7.47
N LYS A 76 -28.14 0.89 -8.09
CA LYS A 76 -29.52 0.44 -8.35
C LYS A 76 -30.34 0.30 -7.08
N TYR A 77 -29.73 -0.24 -6.02
CA TYR A 77 -30.41 -0.54 -4.75
C TYR A 77 -30.06 0.41 -3.60
N ASN A 78 -29.26 1.45 -3.87
CA ASN A 78 -28.76 2.38 -2.86
C ASN A 78 -28.14 1.64 -1.65
N ALA A 79 -27.15 0.80 -1.93
CA ALA A 79 -26.57 -0.12 -0.96
C ALA A 79 -25.04 0.04 -0.90
N PRO A 80 -24.40 0.16 0.27
CA PRO A 80 -22.95 0.09 0.36
C PRO A 80 -22.45 -1.33 0.03
N ILE A 81 -21.18 -1.42 -0.39
CA ILE A 81 -20.46 -2.68 -0.55
C ILE A 81 -19.60 -2.89 0.69
N LEU A 82 -20.00 -3.84 1.54
CA LEU A 82 -19.28 -4.23 2.74
C LEU A 82 -18.47 -5.50 2.46
N LEU A 83 -17.17 -5.42 2.74
CA LEU A 83 -16.27 -6.55 2.63
C LEU A 83 -16.36 -7.44 3.87
N ILE A 84 -16.43 -8.75 3.65
CA ILE A 84 -16.41 -9.75 4.72
C ILE A 84 -15.31 -10.78 4.48
N ASN A 85 -14.82 -11.38 5.56
CA ASN A 85 -13.96 -12.56 5.51
C ASN A 85 -14.82 -13.81 5.28
N THR A 86 -14.24 -14.87 4.73
CA THR A 86 -14.89 -16.19 4.62
C THR A 86 -15.10 -16.81 6.02
N ASP A 87 -14.18 -16.58 6.97
CA ASP A 87 -14.29 -17.03 8.36
C ASP A 87 -15.28 -16.14 9.14
N LEU A 88 -16.32 -16.75 9.70
CA LEU A 88 -17.34 -16.04 10.49
C LEU A 88 -16.74 -15.32 11.72
N SER A 89 -15.73 -15.91 12.35
CA SER A 89 -15.11 -15.36 13.58
C SER A 89 -14.40 -14.03 13.34
N GLU A 90 -13.96 -13.78 12.10
CA GLU A 90 -13.29 -12.54 11.68
C GLU A 90 -14.28 -11.44 11.23
N ASN A 91 -15.59 -11.66 11.34
CA ASN A 91 -16.62 -10.75 10.81
C ASN A 91 -17.41 -10.00 11.90
N SER A 92 -16.92 -9.93 13.13
CA SER A 92 -17.61 -9.29 14.26
C SER A 92 -18.05 -7.85 13.93
N ASP A 93 -17.15 -7.03 13.40
CA ASP A 93 -17.44 -5.63 13.05
C ASP A 93 -18.44 -5.50 11.89
N ALA A 94 -18.33 -6.37 10.88
CA ALA A 94 -19.25 -6.37 9.74
C ALA A 94 -20.67 -6.76 10.20
N ILE A 95 -20.77 -7.77 11.07
CA ILE A 95 -22.04 -8.19 11.68
C ILE A 95 -22.65 -7.06 12.51
N GLU A 96 -21.84 -6.41 13.34
CA GLU A 96 -22.29 -5.28 14.16
C GLU A 96 -22.78 -4.12 13.29
N TYR A 97 -22.02 -3.75 12.26
CA TYR A 97 -22.43 -2.72 11.30
C TYR A 97 -23.79 -3.04 10.67
N ILE A 98 -23.99 -4.28 10.18
CA ILE A 98 -25.26 -4.69 9.59
C ILE A 98 -26.41 -4.61 10.62
N LYS A 99 -26.18 -5.06 11.86
CA LYS A 99 -27.17 -5.01 12.94
C LYS A 99 -27.60 -3.59 13.29
N ASN A 100 -26.67 -2.64 13.25
CA ASN A 100 -26.89 -1.26 13.65
C ASN A 100 -27.46 -0.39 12.52
N HIS A 101 -27.17 -0.73 11.26
CA HIS A 101 -27.50 0.15 10.12
C HIS A 101 -28.48 -0.44 9.12
N VAL A 102 -28.69 -1.76 9.06
CA VAL A 102 -29.57 -2.38 8.06
C VAL A 102 -30.87 -2.83 8.71
N ASP A 103 -31.99 -2.37 8.16
CA ASP A 103 -33.32 -2.76 8.63
C ASP A 103 -33.54 -4.27 8.48
N LYS A 104 -34.26 -4.89 9.42
CA LYS A 104 -34.55 -6.35 9.38
C LYS A 104 -35.39 -6.77 8.17
N SER A 105 -36.17 -5.85 7.61
CA SER A 105 -36.90 -6.02 6.34
C SER A 105 -36.03 -5.77 5.11
N GLY A 106 -34.83 -5.21 5.29
CA GLY A 106 -33.90 -4.93 4.22
C GLY A 106 -33.28 -6.18 3.60
N THR A 107 -32.59 -6.01 2.47
CA THR A 107 -32.02 -7.10 1.68
C THR A 107 -30.50 -7.15 1.79
N LEU A 108 -29.96 -8.34 2.08
CA LEU A 108 -28.53 -8.64 2.01
C LEU A 108 -28.24 -9.33 0.67
N TYR A 109 -27.53 -8.67 -0.22
CA TYR A 109 -27.08 -9.23 -1.50
C TYR A 109 -25.67 -9.80 -1.34
N ALA A 110 -25.53 -11.12 -1.35
CA ALA A 110 -24.24 -11.80 -1.26
C ALA A 110 -23.67 -12.05 -2.66
N LEU A 111 -22.56 -11.39 -3.00
CA LEU A 111 -21.88 -11.57 -4.28
C LEU A 111 -20.94 -12.76 -4.21
N GLY A 112 -21.18 -13.75 -5.06
CA GLY A 112 -20.34 -14.94 -5.17
C GLY A 112 -20.89 -16.20 -4.51
N GLY A 113 -20.15 -17.28 -4.72
CA GLY A 113 -20.43 -18.60 -4.16
C GLY A 113 -20.08 -18.71 -2.67
N THR A 114 -20.17 -19.93 -2.14
CA THR A 114 -19.90 -20.23 -0.72
C THR A 114 -18.44 -20.00 -0.31
N ALA A 115 -17.50 -20.06 -1.26
CA ALA A 115 -16.09 -19.74 -1.04
C ALA A 115 -15.86 -18.24 -0.77
N SER A 116 -16.67 -17.38 -1.41
CA SER A 116 -16.58 -15.92 -1.29
C SER A 116 -17.35 -15.42 -0.07
N ILE A 117 -18.56 -15.94 0.12
CA ILE A 117 -19.47 -15.60 1.22
C ILE A 117 -20.01 -16.91 1.80
N SER A 118 -19.55 -17.31 2.98
CA SER A 118 -19.88 -18.63 3.55
C SER A 118 -21.37 -18.78 3.87
N ASP A 119 -21.89 -20.00 3.75
CA ASP A 119 -23.27 -20.29 4.16
C ASP A 119 -23.46 -20.13 5.68
N GLU A 120 -22.39 -20.35 6.45
CA GLU A 120 -22.36 -20.10 7.89
C GLU A 120 -22.67 -18.63 8.19
N PHE A 121 -22.00 -17.69 7.52
CA PHE A 121 -22.28 -16.26 7.67
C PHE A 121 -23.74 -15.92 7.31
N LEU A 122 -24.23 -16.39 6.16
CA LEU A 122 -25.62 -16.10 5.76
C LEU A 122 -26.65 -16.72 6.71
N ASN A 123 -26.39 -17.93 7.24
CA ASN A 123 -27.26 -18.57 8.21
C ASN A 123 -27.25 -17.83 9.56
N TYR A 124 -26.10 -17.35 10.01
CA TYR A 124 -26.00 -16.50 11.19
C TYR A 124 -26.85 -15.22 11.04
N MET A 125 -26.80 -14.57 9.87
CA MET A 125 -27.61 -13.39 9.60
C MET A 125 -29.11 -13.69 9.54
N LYS A 126 -29.52 -14.84 8.97
CA LYS A 126 -30.92 -15.29 9.03
C LYS A 126 -31.41 -15.49 10.46
N GLN A 127 -30.61 -16.17 11.29
CA GLN A 127 -30.92 -16.38 12.72
C GLN A 127 -30.96 -15.05 13.49
N SER A 128 -30.18 -14.05 13.06
CA SER A 128 -30.21 -12.68 13.58
C SER A 128 -31.41 -11.84 13.08
N GLY A 129 -32.37 -12.45 12.38
CA GLY A 129 -33.65 -11.84 11.99
C GLY A 129 -33.72 -11.23 10.59
N TYR A 130 -32.68 -11.36 9.76
CA TYR A 130 -32.69 -10.88 8.38
C TYR A 130 -33.35 -11.89 7.46
N LYS A 131 -34.53 -11.54 6.93
CA LYS A 131 -35.36 -12.48 6.12
C LYS A 131 -35.01 -12.49 4.64
N ASN A 132 -34.56 -11.35 4.11
CA ASN A 132 -34.27 -11.19 2.69
C ASN A 132 -32.77 -11.28 2.45
N ILE A 133 -32.29 -12.49 2.14
CA ILE A 133 -30.89 -12.72 1.76
C ILE A 133 -30.85 -13.35 0.38
N ILE A 134 -30.19 -12.67 -0.56
CA ILE A 134 -30.11 -13.06 -1.98
C ILE A 134 -28.65 -13.33 -2.31
N ARG A 135 -28.32 -14.59 -2.64
CA ARG A 135 -27.01 -14.94 -3.19
C ARG A 135 -27.03 -14.72 -4.70
N LEU A 136 -26.12 -13.87 -5.17
CA LEU A 136 -25.84 -13.62 -6.58
C LEU A 136 -24.47 -14.21 -6.89
N GLY A 137 -24.42 -15.51 -7.14
CA GLY A 137 -23.18 -16.24 -7.38
C GLY A 137 -23.41 -17.49 -8.22
N GLY A 138 -22.35 -17.98 -8.87
CA GLY A 138 -22.41 -19.19 -9.68
C GLY A 138 -21.12 -20.02 -9.65
N LYS A 139 -20.93 -20.86 -10.67
CA LYS A 139 -19.81 -21.82 -10.70
C LYS A 139 -18.46 -21.14 -10.95
N ASN A 140 -18.50 -19.97 -11.58
CA ASN A 140 -17.34 -19.16 -11.91
C ASN A 140 -17.70 -17.66 -11.87
N ARG A 141 -16.71 -16.80 -12.03
CA ARG A 141 -16.87 -15.33 -12.04
C ARG A 141 -17.84 -14.81 -13.10
N PHE A 142 -17.96 -15.50 -14.24
CA PHE A 142 -18.84 -15.10 -15.34
C PHE A 142 -20.31 -15.46 -15.04
N ASP A 143 -20.57 -16.60 -14.39
CA ASP A 143 -21.89 -16.94 -13.85
C ASP A 143 -22.31 -15.98 -12.73
N THR A 144 -21.39 -15.60 -11.85
CA THR A 144 -21.64 -14.58 -10.83
C THR A 144 -21.99 -13.24 -11.49
N ASN A 145 -21.19 -12.79 -12.47
CA ASN A 145 -21.43 -11.57 -13.22
C ASN A 145 -22.80 -11.58 -13.92
N LYS A 146 -23.17 -12.69 -14.57
CA LYS A 146 -24.51 -12.92 -15.13
C LYS A 146 -25.61 -12.73 -14.07
N SER A 147 -25.45 -13.35 -12.90
CA SER A 147 -26.44 -13.30 -11.81
C SER A 147 -26.65 -11.88 -11.29
N VAL A 148 -25.55 -11.12 -11.13
CA VAL A 148 -25.59 -9.69 -10.78
C VAL A 148 -26.34 -8.90 -11.85
N ILE A 149 -26.01 -9.07 -13.14
CA ILE A 149 -26.65 -8.34 -14.22
C ILE A 149 -28.15 -8.65 -14.34
N ASN A 150 -28.53 -9.92 -14.23
CA ASN A 150 -29.94 -10.32 -14.24
C ASN A 150 -30.74 -9.67 -13.11
N SER A 151 -30.16 -9.56 -11.90
CA SER A 151 -30.84 -8.92 -10.78
C SER A 151 -31.16 -7.44 -11.04
N MET A 152 -30.35 -6.76 -11.84
CA MET A 152 -30.52 -5.33 -12.14
C MET A 152 -31.70 -5.03 -13.07
N LYS A 153 -32.23 -6.04 -13.79
CA LYS A 153 -33.30 -5.91 -14.79
C LYS A 153 -33.00 -4.80 -15.81
N VAL A 154 -31.84 -4.92 -16.47
CA VAL A 154 -31.35 -3.93 -17.44
C VAL A 154 -32.33 -3.79 -18.61
N GLU A 155 -32.62 -2.55 -18.99
CA GLU A 155 -33.55 -2.24 -20.08
C GLU A 155 -32.89 -2.43 -21.45
N LYS A 156 -33.71 -2.73 -22.47
CA LYS A 156 -33.23 -2.85 -23.85
C LYS A 156 -32.64 -1.53 -24.34
N GLY A 157 -31.55 -1.60 -25.11
CA GLY A 157 -30.84 -0.44 -25.64
C GLY A 157 -29.86 0.21 -24.65
N THR A 158 -29.83 -0.21 -23.38
CA THR A 158 -28.89 0.34 -22.38
C THR A 158 -27.45 0.08 -22.83
N PRO A 159 -26.58 1.11 -22.89
CA PRO A 159 -25.15 0.89 -23.14
C PRO A 159 -24.51 -0.04 -22.11
N ILE A 160 -23.53 -0.83 -22.54
CA ILE A 160 -22.84 -1.77 -21.66
C ILE A 160 -21.35 -1.49 -21.59
N VAL A 161 -20.73 -1.91 -20.49
CA VAL A 161 -19.28 -1.88 -20.30
C VAL A 161 -18.74 -3.30 -20.39
N ILE A 162 -17.60 -3.48 -21.05
CA ILE A 162 -16.89 -4.74 -21.19
C ILE A 162 -15.49 -4.57 -20.59
N ALA A 163 -15.15 -5.42 -19.63
CA ALA A 163 -13.83 -5.43 -19.01
C ALA A 163 -13.34 -6.88 -18.81
N ASN A 164 -12.02 -7.08 -18.83
CA ASN A 164 -11.45 -8.40 -18.60
C ASN A 164 -11.76 -8.87 -17.17
N GLY A 165 -12.28 -10.08 -17.02
CA GLY A 165 -12.66 -10.66 -15.73
C GLY A 165 -11.49 -11.19 -14.90
N TRP A 166 -10.29 -11.28 -15.45
CA TRP A 166 -9.07 -11.81 -14.82
C TRP A 166 -8.19 -10.72 -14.20
N GLY A 167 -8.34 -9.47 -14.64
CA GLY A 167 -7.72 -8.29 -14.02
C GLY A 167 -8.76 -7.39 -13.36
N PHE A 168 -8.42 -6.76 -12.24
CA PHE A 168 -9.37 -5.90 -11.52
C PHE A 168 -9.30 -4.43 -11.96
N ALA A 169 -8.12 -3.93 -12.33
CA ALA A 169 -7.88 -2.49 -12.37
C ALA A 169 -8.74 -1.75 -13.41
N ASP A 170 -8.90 -2.32 -14.61
CA ASP A 170 -9.76 -1.77 -15.67
C ASP A 170 -11.23 -1.69 -15.22
N ALA A 171 -11.75 -2.79 -14.66
CA ALA A 171 -13.13 -2.86 -14.17
C ALA A 171 -13.38 -1.93 -12.96
N LEU A 172 -12.43 -1.82 -12.03
CA LEU A 172 -12.54 -0.90 -10.89
C LEU A 172 -12.50 0.56 -11.34
N SER A 173 -11.67 0.90 -12.32
CA SER A 173 -11.54 2.28 -12.82
C SER A 173 -12.84 2.80 -13.44
N ILE A 174 -13.58 1.94 -14.14
CA ILE A 174 -14.88 2.30 -14.74
C ILE A 174 -16.05 2.13 -13.77
N SER A 175 -15.86 1.43 -12.65
CA SER A 175 -16.94 0.95 -11.78
C SER A 175 -17.93 2.03 -11.34
N SER A 176 -17.43 3.17 -10.85
CA SER A 176 -18.28 4.24 -10.35
C SER A 176 -18.97 5.02 -11.47
N VAL A 177 -18.29 5.18 -12.62
CA VAL A 177 -18.84 5.82 -13.82
C VAL A 177 -19.95 4.96 -14.42
N ALA A 178 -19.72 3.66 -14.58
CA ALA A 178 -20.71 2.71 -15.05
C ALA A 178 -21.94 2.71 -14.15
N ALA A 179 -21.73 2.73 -12.82
CA ALA A 179 -22.80 2.83 -11.85
C ALA A 179 -23.59 4.14 -11.98
N SER A 180 -22.91 5.29 -12.05
CA SER A 180 -23.56 6.61 -12.24
C SER A 180 -24.38 6.69 -13.53
N ARG A 181 -23.93 6.03 -14.59
CA ARG A 181 -24.63 5.99 -15.90
C ARG A 181 -25.68 4.87 -16.00
N GLY A 182 -25.70 3.94 -15.04
CA GLY A 182 -26.57 2.75 -15.08
C GLY A 182 -26.14 1.70 -16.11
N TYR A 183 -24.88 1.70 -16.54
CA TYR A 183 -24.36 0.75 -17.52
C TYR A 183 -23.89 -0.52 -16.81
N PRO A 184 -24.42 -1.71 -17.13
CA PRO A 184 -23.94 -2.95 -16.54
C PRO A 184 -22.52 -3.26 -17.02
N ILE A 185 -21.70 -3.79 -16.12
CA ILE A 185 -20.34 -4.24 -16.42
C ILE A 185 -20.37 -5.73 -16.70
N PHE A 186 -20.06 -6.10 -17.93
CA PHE A 186 -19.89 -7.47 -18.40
C PHE A 186 -18.42 -7.88 -18.37
N MET A 187 -18.16 -9.05 -17.80
CA MET A 187 -16.83 -9.64 -17.79
C MET A 187 -16.55 -10.46 -19.05
N THR A 188 -15.33 -10.38 -19.54
CA THR A 188 -14.86 -11.16 -20.69
C THR A 188 -13.54 -11.86 -20.38
N GLY A 189 -13.19 -12.91 -21.13
CA GLY A 189 -11.80 -13.34 -21.24
C GLY A 189 -10.97 -12.32 -22.03
N ASP A 190 -9.71 -12.64 -22.31
CA ASP A 190 -8.87 -11.75 -23.10
C ASP A 190 -9.30 -11.68 -24.58
N ALA A 191 -9.81 -12.78 -25.15
CA ALA A 191 -10.19 -12.90 -26.56
C ALA A 191 -11.61 -13.42 -26.81
N TYR A 192 -12.42 -13.63 -25.76
CA TYR A 192 -13.74 -14.26 -25.89
C TYR A 192 -14.79 -13.72 -24.90
N LEU A 193 -16.04 -13.64 -25.36
CA LEU A 193 -17.23 -13.46 -24.53
C LEU A 193 -17.62 -14.81 -23.91
N PRO A 194 -17.81 -14.88 -22.58
CA PRO A 194 -18.33 -16.07 -21.91
C PRO A 194 -19.72 -16.45 -22.44
N GLU A 195 -19.97 -17.74 -22.63
CA GLU A 195 -21.29 -18.22 -23.11
C GLU A 195 -22.42 -17.83 -22.16
N GLU A 196 -22.11 -17.76 -20.87
CA GLU A 196 -23.01 -17.42 -19.78
C GLU A 196 -23.71 -16.06 -19.98
N THR A 197 -23.02 -15.09 -20.59
CA THR A 197 -23.47 -13.69 -20.70
C THR A 197 -23.94 -13.31 -22.10
N LYS A 198 -23.66 -14.11 -23.13
CA LYS A 198 -24.06 -13.79 -24.52
C LYS A 198 -25.56 -13.56 -24.68
N SER A 199 -26.39 -14.42 -24.09
CA SER A 199 -27.85 -14.24 -24.20
C SER A 199 -28.32 -12.92 -23.58
N LEU A 200 -27.74 -12.51 -22.45
CA LEU A 200 -28.07 -11.23 -21.81
C LEU A 200 -27.67 -10.05 -22.70
N ILE A 201 -26.48 -10.08 -23.30
CA ILE A 201 -26.03 -9.03 -24.21
C ILE A 201 -26.98 -8.92 -25.41
N SER A 202 -27.37 -10.06 -25.99
CA SER A 202 -28.34 -10.10 -27.10
C SER A 202 -29.72 -9.58 -26.70
N ASP A 203 -30.20 -9.93 -25.50
CA ASP A 203 -31.50 -9.51 -25.00
C ASP A 203 -31.55 -8.02 -24.71
N ILE A 204 -30.46 -7.47 -24.14
CA ILE A 204 -30.29 -6.03 -23.93
C ILE A 204 -30.20 -5.31 -25.27
N ASN A 205 -29.53 -5.87 -26.29
CA ASN A 205 -29.31 -5.22 -27.59
C ASN A 205 -28.80 -3.77 -27.39
N PRO A 206 -27.60 -3.59 -26.81
CA PRO A 206 -27.09 -2.29 -26.39
C PRO A 206 -26.94 -1.31 -27.57
N SER A 207 -27.14 -0.03 -27.29
CA SER A 207 -26.88 1.05 -28.25
C SER A 207 -25.38 1.30 -28.45
N ASP A 208 -24.62 1.30 -27.35
CA ASP A 208 -23.17 1.46 -27.35
C ASP A 208 -22.50 0.43 -26.42
N VAL A 209 -21.24 0.10 -26.72
CA VAL A 209 -20.38 -0.76 -25.92
C VAL A 209 -19.08 -0.05 -25.61
N TYR A 210 -18.75 0.04 -24.33
CA TYR A 210 -17.49 0.59 -23.86
C TYR A 210 -16.53 -0.54 -23.49
N ILE A 211 -15.46 -0.71 -24.27
CA ILE A 211 -14.37 -1.64 -23.96
C ILE A 211 -13.37 -0.92 -23.07
N ILE A 212 -13.13 -1.43 -21.86
CA ILE A 212 -12.19 -0.83 -20.92
C ILE A 212 -10.93 -1.68 -20.84
N GLY A 213 -9.79 -1.03 -21.07
CA GLY A 213 -8.48 -1.66 -21.16
C GLY A 213 -8.00 -1.86 -22.60
N GLY A 214 -6.68 -1.93 -22.76
CA GLY A 214 -6.03 -2.05 -24.08
C GLY A 214 -6.10 -3.46 -24.68
N GLN A 215 -5.45 -3.66 -25.83
CA GLN A 215 -5.40 -4.96 -26.53
C GLN A 215 -4.77 -6.10 -25.71
N GLY A 216 -3.90 -5.78 -24.74
CA GLY A 216 -3.36 -6.76 -23.79
C GLY A 216 -4.39 -7.29 -22.79
N SER A 217 -5.48 -6.53 -22.55
CA SER A 217 -6.56 -6.87 -21.61
C SER A 217 -7.77 -7.42 -22.36
N VAL A 218 -8.26 -6.71 -23.38
CA VAL A 218 -9.42 -7.12 -24.19
C VAL A 218 -9.06 -7.02 -25.68
N LYS A 219 -8.84 -8.16 -26.32
CA LYS A 219 -8.47 -8.29 -27.74
C LYS A 219 -9.68 -8.10 -28.66
N ASP A 220 -9.41 -7.77 -29.92
CA ASP A 220 -10.44 -7.57 -30.95
C ASP A 220 -11.34 -8.79 -31.22
N GLY A 221 -10.92 -9.99 -30.81
CA GLY A 221 -11.77 -11.18 -30.82
C GLY A 221 -13.10 -10.97 -30.07
N VAL A 222 -13.07 -10.24 -28.95
CA VAL A 222 -14.28 -9.88 -28.17
C VAL A 222 -15.18 -8.93 -28.97
N ILE A 223 -14.59 -7.92 -29.61
CA ILE A 223 -15.32 -6.95 -30.44
C ILE A 223 -16.02 -7.64 -31.61
N ASN A 224 -15.35 -8.58 -32.27
CA ASN A 224 -15.93 -9.34 -33.38
C ASN A 224 -17.10 -10.22 -32.92
N GLN A 225 -17.00 -10.82 -31.73
CA GLN A 225 -18.09 -11.59 -31.13
C GLN A 225 -19.27 -10.69 -30.75
N LEU A 226 -19.03 -9.50 -30.21
CA LEU A 226 -20.08 -8.51 -29.89
C LEU A 226 -20.88 -8.11 -31.14
N LYS A 227 -20.20 -7.75 -32.24
CA LYS A 227 -20.85 -7.39 -33.51
C LYS A 227 -21.66 -8.55 -34.10
N SER A 228 -21.13 -9.77 -33.98
CA SER A 228 -21.84 -10.97 -34.47
C SER A 228 -23.09 -11.26 -33.65
N LEU A 229 -23.02 -11.02 -32.34
CA LEU A 229 -24.10 -11.25 -31.39
C LEU A 229 -25.18 -10.17 -31.44
N VAL A 230 -24.79 -8.92 -31.72
CA VAL A 230 -25.65 -7.74 -31.77
C VAL A 230 -25.41 -7.01 -33.09
N PRO A 231 -26.06 -7.42 -34.20
CA PRO A 231 -25.79 -6.88 -35.55
C PRO A 231 -26.10 -5.38 -35.73
N SER A 232 -26.80 -4.77 -34.77
CA SER A 232 -27.07 -3.33 -34.74
C SER A 232 -25.84 -2.51 -34.34
N LEU A 233 -24.85 -3.12 -33.65
CA LEU A 233 -23.60 -2.47 -33.24
C LEU A 233 -22.68 -2.26 -34.43
N LYS A 234 -22.35 -1.00 -34.70
CA LYS A 234 -21.35 -0.60 -35.69
C LYS A 234 -20.05 -0.19 -35.00
N ASP A 235 -19.00 0.06 -35.79
CA ASP A 235 -17.68 0.48 -35.26
C ASP A 235 -17.77 1.73 -34.38
N ASN A 236 -18.62 2.69 -34.74
CA ASN A 236 -18.81 3.92 -33.98
C ASN A 236 -19.62 3.74 -32.68
N ASN A 237 -20.25 2.56 -32.48
CA ASN A 237 -20.92 2.21 -31.23
C ASN A 237 -20.00 1.48 -30.26
N ILE A 238 -18.79 1.09 -30.68
CA ILE A 238 -17.85 0.35 -29.84
C ILE A 238 -16.66 1.25 -29.55
N ILE A 239 -16.61 1.77 -28.32
CA ILE A 239 -15.61 2.72 -27.88
C ILE A 239 -14.63 2.01 -26.96
N ARG A 240 -13.34 2.04 -27.30
CA ARG A 240 -12.27 1.60 -26.39
C ARG A 240 -11.75 2.80 -25.59
N VAL A 241 -11.66 2.63 -24.27
CA VAL A 241 -10.99 3.56 -23.37
C VAL A 241 -9.89 2.80 -22.63
N ASP A 242 -8.63 3.15 -22.90
CA ASP A 242 -7.45 2.44 -22.42
C ASP A 242 -6.28 3.38 -22.13
N GLY A 243 -5.18 2.81 -21.64
CA GLY A 243 -3.90 3.46 -21.38
C GLY A 243 -2.79 2.40 -21.29
N GLN A 244 -1.53 2.83 -21.25
CA GLN A 244 -0.37 1.93 -21.13
C GLN A 244 -0.28 1.30 -19.74
N THR A 245 -0.83 1.98 -18.73
CA THR A 245 -0.88 1.52 -17.34
C THR A 245 -2.29 1.61 -16.80
N ARG A 246 -2.56 0.88 -15.71
CA ARG A 246 -3.85 0.97 -15.00
C ARG A 246 -4.18 2.39 -14.54
N TYR A 247 -3.15 3.18 -14.20
CA TYR A 247 -3.30 4.56 -13.77
C TYR A 247 -3.72 5.45 -14.95
N GLU A 248 -3.09 5.27 -16.10
CA GLU A 248 -3.44 5.98 -17.33
C GLU A 248 -4.84 5.58 -17.84
N THR A 249 -5.20 4.29 -17.82
CA THR A 249 -6.56 3.84 -18.14
C THR A 249 -7.60 4.55 -17.26
N SER A 250 -7.38 4.58 -15.94
CA SER A 250 -8.29 5.28 -15.00
C SER A 250 -8.41 6.77 -15.29
N LEU A 251 -7.29 7.42 -15.62
CA LEU A 251 -7.26 8.82 -16.00
C LEU A 251 -8.02 9.09 -17.30
N ASN A 252 -7.84 8.22 -18.30
CA ASN A 252 -8.52 8.34 -19.60
C ASN A 252 -10.03 8.08 -19.48
N ILE A 253 -10.46 7.20 -18.57
CA ILE A 253 -11.88 7.04 -18.21
C ILE A 253 -12.45 8.34 -17.64
N CYS A 254 -11.76 8.97 -16.67
CA CYS A 254 -12.19 10.24 -16.11
C CYS A 254 -12.31 11.34 -17.18
N LYS A 255 -11.33 11.43 -18.08
CA LYS A 255 -11.33 12.39 -19.21
C LYS A 255 -12.47 12.15 -20.19
N TYR A 256 -12.68 10.89 -20.59
CA TYR A 256 -13.67 10.54 -21.60
C TYR A 256 -15.10 10.76 -21.11
N PHE A 257 -15.44 10.23 -19.93
CA PHE A 257 -16.81 10.30 -19.42
C PHE A 257 -17.15 11.62 -18.75
N ASN A 258 -16.13 12.34 -18.27
CA ASN A 258 -16.19 13.69 -17.74
C ASN A 258 -17.45 13.95 -16.91
N LEU A 259 -17.59 13.23 -15.79
CA LEU A 259 -18.76 13.38 -14.92
C LEU A 259 -18.87 14.83 -14.43
N ASP A 260 -20.10 15.34 -14.42
CA ASP A 260 -20.41 16.66 -13.89
C ASP A 260 -20.41 16.62 -12.35
N THR A 261 -19.23 16.88 -11.77
CA THR A 261 -18.95 16.83 -10.34
C THR A 261 -17.69 17.62 -10.01
N ASP A 262 -17.62 18.15 -8.79
CA ASP A 262 -16.42 18.77 -8.19
C ASP A 262 -15.58 17.77 -7.37
N THR A 263 -16.00 16.50 -7.35
CA THR A 263 -15.47 15.47 -6.47
C THR A 263 -14.81 14.35 -7.27
N VAL A 264 -13.62 13.93 -6.84
CA VAL A 264 -12.92 12.73 -7.33
C VAL A 264 -12.55 11.80 -6.19
N VAL A 265 -12.56 10.50 -6.46
CA VAL A 265 -12.16 9.48 -5.49
C VAL A 265 -10.81 8.89 -5.91
N LEU A 266 -9.80 9.06 -5.08
CA LEU A 266 -8.46 8.52 -5.29
C LEU A 266 -8.33 7.17 -4.57
N ALA A 267 -7.87 6.14 -5.28
CA ALA A 267 -7.64 4.82 -4.71
C ALA A 267 -6.35 4.19 -5.25
N SER A 268 -5.75 3.26 -4.51
CA SER A 268 -4.58 2.53 -5.01
C SER A 268 -4.98 1.63 -6.17
N GLY A 269 -4.22 1.69 -7.26
CA GLY A 269 -4.34 0.72 -8.34
C GLY A 269 -3.55 -0.56 -8.09
N ALA A 270 -2.68 -0.62 -7.07
CA ALA A 270 -1.85 -1.79 -6.79
C ALA A 270 -2.65 -2.95 -6.17
N ASN A 271 -3.76 -2.65 -5.48
CA ASN A 271 -4.64 -3.62 -4.85
C ASN A 271 -6.12 -3.24 -5.09
N PHE A 272 -7.06 -4.14 -4.80
CA PHE A 272 -8.48 -3.99 -5.14
C PHE A 272 -9.46 -3.58 -4.02
N PRO A 273 -9.30 -3.98 -2.73
CA PRO A 273 -10.41 -3.95 -1.77
C PRO A 273 -10.99 -2.55 -1.50
N ASP A 274 -10.11 -1.55 -1.40
CA ASP A 274 -10.51 -0.18 -1.06
C ASP A 274 -11.28 0.46 -2.21
N ALA A 275 -10.78 0.36 -3.44
CA ALA A 275 -11.48 0.82 -4.64
C ALA A 275 -12.79 0.04 -4.88
N LEU A 276 -12.81 -1.27 -4.62
CA LEU A 276 -14.00 -2.11 -4.77
C LEU A 276 -15.13 -1.64 -3.84
N SER A 277 -14.86 -1.54 -2.55
CA SER A 277 -15.86 -1.09 -1.57
C SER A 277 -16.22 0.39 -1.76
N GLY A 278 -15.23 1.23 -2.05
CA GLY A 278 -15.42 2.66 -2.30
C GLY A 278 -16.07 3.01 -3.62
N SER A 279 -16.16 2.09 -4.59
CA SER A 279 -16.91 2.30 -5.84
C SER A 279 -18.38 2.62 -5.60
N ALA A 280 -18.97 2.02 -4.56
CA ALA A 280 -20.31 2.33 -4.08
C ALA A 280 -20.41 3.80 -3.69
N LEU A 281 -19.52 4.27 -2.81
CA LEU A 281 -19.48 5.65 -2.35
C LEU A 281 -19.19 6.63 -3.50
N ALA A 282 -18.22 6.33 -4.36
CA ALA A 282 -17.90 7.12 -5.53
C ALA A 282 -19.13 7.31 -6.44
N SER A 283 -19.88 6.24 -6.71
CA SER A 283 -21.11 6.32 -7.51
C SER A 283 -22.23 7.12 -6.83
N LYS A 284 -22.31 7.09 -5.49
CA LYS A 284 -23.25 7.88 -4.70
C LYS A 284 -22.94 9.37 -4.81
N LEU A 285 -21.65 9.73 -4.79
CA LEU A 285 -21.13 11.09 -4.96
C LEU A 285 -21.11 11.57 -6.43
N ASN A 286 -21.53 10.73 -7.38
CA ASN A 286 -21.36 10.98 -8.82
C ASN A 286 -19.89 11.27 -9.20
N ALA A 287 -18.95 10.61 -8.52
CA ALA A 287 -17.51 10.81 -8.67
C ALA A 287 -16.84 9.62 -9.36
N SER A 288 -15.80 9.90 -10.14
CA SER A 288 -14.95 8.88 -10.76
C SER A 288 -13.91 8.35 -9.77
N ILE A 289 -13.60 7.06 -9.85
CA ILE A 289 -12.40 6.49 -9.23
C ILE A 289 -11.21 6.78 -10.13
N LEU A 290 -10.22 7.47 -9.58
CA LEU A 290 -8.92 7.73 -10.19
C LEU A 290 -7.87 6.88 -9.47
N LEU A 291 -7.16 6.02 -10.20
CA LEU A 291 -6.16 5.13 -9.62
C LEU A 291 -4.78 5.80 -9.56
N THR A 292 -4.05 5.52 -8.47
CA THR A 292 -2.65 5.92 -8.27
C THR A 292 -1.79 4.73 -7.79
N ASP A 293 -0.47 4.83 -7.98
CA ASP A 293 0.49 3.92 -7.36
C ASP A 293 0.68 4.18 -5.86
N GLY A 294 0.13 5.29 -5.35
CA GLY A 294 0.20 5.68 -3.95
C GLY A 294 1.39 6.58 -3.59
N ASN A 295 2.27 6.89 -4.55
CA ASN A 295 3.48 7.67 -4.34
C ASN A 295 3.55 8.89 -5.27
N ASP A 296 3.54 8.69 -6.58
CA ASP A 296 3.59 9.77 -7.57
C ASP A 296 2.20 9.96 -8.21
N ILE A 297 1.58 11.08 -7.86
CA ILE A 297 0.29 11.48 -8.41
C ILE A 297 0.39 12.66 -9.38
N SER A 298 1.56 12.95 -9.96
CA SER A 298 1.76 14.16 -10.78
C SER A 298 0.77 14.26 -11.94
N ASN A 299 0.52 13.15 -12.64
CA ASN A 299 -0.44 13.09 -13.75
C ASN A 299 -1.89 13.22 -13.26
N GLN A 300 -2.23 12.54 -12.18
CA GLN A 300 -3.54 12.60 -11.54
C GLN A 300 -3.82 14.02 -11.07
N LYS A 301 -2.89 14.63 -10.34
CA LYS A 301 -2.99 15.99 -9.82
C LYS A 301 -3.12 17.00 -10.94
N SER A 302 -2.32 16.90 -12.00
CA SER A 302 -2.42 17.81 -13.15
C SER A 302 -3.84 17.79 -13.76
N PHE A 303 -4.43 16.60 -13.87
CA PHE A 303 -5.81 16.47 -14.33
C PHE A 303 -6.84 16.99 -13.32
N MET A 304 -6.65 16.73 -12.03
CA MET A 304 -7.53 17.25 -10.98
C MET A 304 -7.51 18.79 -10.95
N ASP A 305 -6.34 19.40 -11.13
CA ASP A 305 -6.14 20.86 -11.21
C ASP A 305 -6.83 21.42 -12.47
N GLU A 306 -6.67 20.76 -13.63
CA GLU A 306 -7.33 21.14 -14.89
C GLU A 306 -8.86 21.07 -14.80
N LYS A 307 -9.38 20.01 -14.17
CA LYS A 307 -10.82 19.81 -13.92
C LYS A 307 -11.36 20.73 -12.84
N LYS A 308 -10.49 21.38 -12.06
CA LYS A 308 -10.86 22.22 -10.92
C LYS A 308 -11.72 21.46 -9.93
N TYR A 309 -11.33 20.21 -9.62
CA TYR A 309 -11.98 19.50 -8.52
C TYR A 309 -11.77 20.29 -7.22
N GLU A 310 -12.80 20.31 -6.37
CA GLU A 310 -12.75 20.95 -5.06
C GLU A 310 -12.56 19.90 -3.95
N LYS A 311 -13.06 18.68 -4.17
CA LYS A 311 -13.08 17.61 -3.17
C LYS A 311 -12.33 16.38 -3.66
N VAL A 312 -11.48 15.84 -2.79
CA VAL A 312 -10.79 14.56 -3.03
C VAL A 312 -11.11 13.61 -1.89
N VAL A 313 -11.65 12.43 -2.23
CA VAL A 313 -11.82 11.35 -1.27
C VAL A 313 -10.71 10.32 -1.49
N ILE A 314 -9.85 10.09 -0.50
CA ILE A 314 -8.82 9.07 -0.54
C ILE A 314 -9.36 7.79 0.09
N LEU A 315 -9.20 6.66 -0.59
CA LEU A 315 -9.57 5.34 -0.09
C LEU A 315 -8.33 4.50 0.20
N GLY A 316 -8.22 4.02 1.44
CA GLY A 316 -7.09 3.22 1.90
C GLY A 316 -6.13 4.02 2.80
N GLY A 317 -5.38 3.28 3.63
CA GLY A 317 -4.42 3.85 4.58
C GLY A 317 -3.11 4.31 3.94
N ILE A 318 -2.20 4.81 4.78
CA ILE A 318 -0.87 5.31 4.36
C ILE A 318 -0.02 4.22 3.71
N GLY A 319 -0.25 2.95 4.05
CA GLY A 319 0.45 1.82 3.42
C GLY A 319 0.12 1.60 1.93
N VAL A 320 -0.94 2.23 1.38
CA VAL A 320 -1.30 2.10 -0.04
C VAL A 320 -1.44 3.44 -0.79
N ILE A 321 -1.68 4.53 -0.06
CA ILE A 321 -1.60 5.91 -0.57
C ILE A 321 -0.89 6.73 0.49
N ASP A 322 0.36 7.07 0.23
CA ASP A 322 1.30 7.56 1.23
C ASP A 322 0.92 8.96 1.77
N LEU A 323 1.45 9.30 2.94
CA LEU A 323 1.23 10.61 3.58
C LEU A 323 1.68 11.79 2.70
N PRO A 324 2.82 11.73 1.96
CA PRO A 324 3.21 12.77 1.03
C PRO A 324 2.15 13.09 -0.02
N VAL A 325 1.44 12.08 -0.52
CA VAL A 325 0.35 12.27 -1.49
C VAL A 325 -0.80 13.04 -0.85
N GLU A 326 -1.19 12.71 0.37
CA GLU A 326 -2.27 13.43 1.07
C GLU A 326 -1.88 14.88 1.40
N TYR A 327 -0.65 15.11 1.88
CA TYR A 327 -0.17 16.46 2.21
C TYR A 327 0.08 17.31 0.96
N LEU A 328 0.36 16.68 -0.19
CA LEU A 328 0.39 17.36 -1.48
C LEU A 328 -1.00 17.89 -1.89
N LEU A 329 -2.08 17.26 -1.44
CA LEU A 329 -3.45 17.60 -1.80
C LEU A 329 -4.13 18.54 -0.79
N LYS A 330 -3.71 18.53 0.48
CA LYS A 330 -4.33 19.33 1.55
C LYS A 330 -3.78 20.76 1.62
N SER A 331 -4.63 21.67 2.11
CA SER A 331 -4.16 22.94 2.66
C SER A 331 -3.50 22.72 4.03
N PRO A 332 -2.46 23.47 4.39
CA PRO A 332 -1.82 23.37 5.71
C PRO A 332 -2.77 23.69 6.86
N SER A 333 -3.82 24.48 6.60
CA SER A 333 -4.89 24.79 7.57
C SER A 333 -5.76 23.57 7.92
N ASP A 334 -5.82 22.58 7.04
CA ASP A 334 -6.74 21.45 7.13
C ASP A 334 -6.12 20.24 7.84
N VAL A 335 -4.82 20.30 8.12
CA VAL A 335 -4.11 19.30 8.93
C VAL A 335 -4.12 19.77 10.39
N VAL A 336 -4.67 18.93 11.26
CA VAL A 336 -4.80 19.24 12.70
C VAL A 336 -3.44 19.30 13.38
N GLU A 337 -3.33 20.14 14.40
CA GLU A 337 -2.04 20.43 15.06
C GLU A 337 -1.44 19.20 15.75
N SER A 338 -2.26 18.32 16.32
CA SER A 338 -1.81 17.06 16.91
C SER A 338 -1.17 16.12 15.88
N GLU A 339 -1.67 16.14 14.64
CA GLU A 339 -1.11 15.36 13.53
C GLU A 339 0.25 15.92 13.11
N LYS A 340 0.34 17.23 12.90
CA LYS A 340 1.61 17.91 12.60
C LYS A 340 2.67 17.65 13.66
N ASN A 341 2.29 17.76 14.94
CA ASN A 341 3.20 17.51 16.05
C ASN A 341 3.67 16.05 16.08
N TYR A 342 2.76 15.09 15.88
CA TYR A 342 3.12 13.68 15.81
C TYR A 342 4.10 13.40 14.65
N VAL A 343 3.81 13.88 13.44
CA VAL A 343 4.65 13.65 12.26
C VAL A 343 6.03 14.30 12.42
N ASN A 344 6.10 15.51 12.98
CA ASN A 344 7.39 16.16 13.30
C ASN A 344 8.16 15.39 14.38
N ASN A 345 7.50 14.93 15.45
CA ASN A 345 8.14 14.13 16.49
C ASN A 345 8.71 12.84 15.92
N LEU A 346 7.94 12.13 15.08
CA LEU A 346 8.39 10.91 14.44
C LEU A 346 9.58 11.16 13.49
N LYS A 347 9.60 12.30 12.77
CA LYS A 347 10.78 12.75 12.01
C LYS A 347 12.00 12.90 12.91
N THR A 348 11.87 13.60 14.04
CA THR A 348 12.95 13.80 15.02
C THR A 348 13.48 12.48 15.57
N TYR A 349 12.61 11.49 15.83
CA TYR A 349 13.04 10.16 16.25
C TYR A 349 13.81 9.43 15.15
N CYS A 350 13.40 9.55 13.89
CA CYS A 350 14.17 9.01 12.76
C CYS A 350 15.54 9.70 12.63
N GLU A 351 15.62 11.01 12.84
CA GLU A 351 16.90 11.75 12.85
C GLU A 351 17.81 11.27 13.98
N SER A 352 17.26 11.16 15.20
CA SER A 352 18.02 10.64 16.34
C SER A 352 18.49 9.20 16.11
N TYR A 353 17.70 8.36 15.47
CA TYR A 353 18.14 7.02 15.06
C TYR A 353 19.32 7.09 14.08
N ASN A 354 19.22 7.92 13.03
CA ASN A 354 20.27 8.07 12.02
C ASN A 354 21.58 8.60 12.62
N ASP A 355 21.50 9.57 13.53
CA ASP A 355 22.66 10.11 14.24
C ASP A 355 23.34 9.02 15.09
N LYS A 356 22.56 8.23 15.83
CA LYS A 356 23.08 7.12 16.63
C LYS A 356 23.73 6.04 15.78
N ASN A 357 23.08 5.70 14.66
CA ASN A 357 23.61 4.74 13.70
C ASN A 357 24.93 5.22 13.09
N THR A 358 25.03 6.52 12.77
CA THR A 358 26.26 7.14 12.26
C THR A 358 27.36 7.09 13.32
N ASN A 359 27.06 7.49 14.56
CA ASN A 359 28.03 7.49 15.66
C ASN A 359 28.59 6.09 15.95
N VAL A 360 27.73 5.07 16.09
CA VAL A 360 28.21 3.70 16.34
C VAL A 360 29.01 3.15 15.15
N SER A 361 28.63 3.50 13.92
CA SER A 361 29.37 3.10 12.72
C SER A 361 30.77 3.73 12.67
N GLU A 362 30.90 5.02 13.04
CA GLU A 362 32.20 5.69 13.15
C GLU A 362 33.08 5.07 14.23
N GLN A 363 32.51 4.77 15.40
CA GLN A 363 33.20 4.10 16.50
C GLN A 363 33.71 2.71 16.08
N LEU A 364 32.86 1.89 15.46
CA LEU A 364 33.20 0.55 15.00
C LEU A 364 34.20 0.55 13.85
N ASN A 365 34.16 1.54 12.96
CA ASN A 365 35.19 1.70 11.92
C ASN A 365 36.56 2.02 12.55
N GLY A 366 36.58 2.78 13.64
CA GLY A 366 37.78 3.04 14.42
C GLY A 366 38.38 1.75 14.99
N THR A 367 37.58 0.94 15.69
CA THR A 367 38.04 -0.32 16.27
C THR A 367 38.38 -1.37 15.21
N TYR A 368 37.65 -1.43 14.10
CA TYR A 368 37.95 -2.31 12.97
C TYR A 368 39.35 -2.07 12.40
N ASN A 369 39.72 -0.80 12.16
CA ASN A 369 41.05 -0.47 11.65
C ASN A 369 42.15 -0.90 12.63
N ASN A 370 41.92 -0.71 13.94
CA ASN A 370 42.85 -1.17 14.97
C ASN A 370 42.96 -2.71 15.00
N ILE A 371 41.83 -3.42 14.93
CA ILE A 371 41.79 -4.89 14.89
C ILE A 371 42.58 -5.43 13.69
N ILE A 372 42.41 -4.85 12.51
CA ILE A 372 43.14 -5.28 11.30
C ILE A 372 44.66 -5.05 11.45
N ASP A 373 45.08 -3.94 12.04
CA ASP A 373 46.50 -3.69 12.33
C ASP A 373 47.07 -4.69 13.34
N ILE A 374 46.32 -4.96 14.42
CA ILE A 374 46.71 -5.95 15.44
C ILE A 374 46.83 -7.35 14.84
N ILE A 375 45.87 -7.79 14.03
CA ILE A 375 45.90 -9.10 13.36
C ILE A 375 47.08 -9.19 12.39
N SER A 376 47.34 -8.14 11.62
CA SER A 376 48.50 -8.10 10.70
C SER A 376 49.83 -8.24 11.44
N ASN A 377 49.92 -7.65 12.64
CA ASN A 377 51.11 -7.76 13.50
C ASN A 377 51.19 -9.11 14.23
N LEU A 378 50.06 -9.76 14.55
CA LEU A 378 50.00 -11.11 15.14
C LEU A 378 50.69 -12.16 14.28
N ASP A 379 50.47 -12.12 12.97
CA ASP A 379 51.10 -13.04 12.00
C ASP A 379 52.63 -12.91 11.96
N SER A 380 53.16 -11.76 12.40
CA SER A 380 54.58 -11.44 12.40
C SER A 380 55.28 -11.64 13.76
N ALA A 381 54.55 -12.07 14.79
CA ALA A 381 55.08 -12.20 16.15
C ALA A 381 56.27 -13.19 16.24
N ALA A 382 57.40 -12.74 16.77
CA ALA A 382 58.63 -13.53 16.83
C ALA A 382 58.73 -14.44 18.08
N SER A 383 57.78 -14.30 19.01
CA SER A 383 57.77 -15.05 20.27
C SER A 383 56.35 -15.25 20.81
N SER A 384 56.17 -16.25 21.69
CA SER A 384 54.91 -16.45 22.43
C SER A 384 54.55 -15.26 23.32
N TYR A 385 55.56 -14.57 23.86
CA TYR A 385 55.34 -13.34 24.63
C TYR A 385 54.73 -12.23 23.76
N GLU A 386 55.28 -11.99 22.57
CA GLU A 386 54.77 -11.00 21.63
C GLU A 386 53.35 -11.36 21.14
N MET A 387 53.11 -12.64 20.84
CA MET A 387 51.78 -13.15 20.50
C MET A 387 50.76 -12.91 21.62
N SER A 388 51.14 -13.18 22.87
CA SER A 388 50.28 -12.91 24.04
C SER A 388 49.95 -11.43 24.21
N GLN A 389 50.93 -10.53 24.01
CA GLN A 389 50.69 -9.08 24.05
C GLN A 389 49.68 -8.64 22.98
N ARG A 390 49.86 -9.09 21.73
CA ARG A 390 48.94 -8.74 20.64
C ARG A 390 47.53 -9.34 20.83
N LEU A 391 47.42 -10.55 21.36
CA LEU A 391 46.12 -11.11 21.74
C LEU A 391 45.46 -10.27 22.84
N GLY A 392 46.23 -9.69 23.76
CA GLY A 392 45.74 -8.73 24.75
C GLY A 392 45.15 -7.48 24.09
N GLU A 393 45.89 -6.84 23.17
CA GLU A 393 45.42 -5.67 22.41
C GLU A 393 44.16 -5.99 21.58
N LEU A 394 44.08 -7.19 21.02
CA LEU A 394 42.93 -7.66 20.26
C LEU A 394 41.69 -7.81 21.15
N ILE A 395 41.84 -8.42 22.34
CA ILE A 395 40.76 -8.55 23.34
C ILE A 395 40.25 -7.17 23.74
N GLU A 396 41.14 -6.24 24.07
CA GLU A 396 40.75 -4.86 24.45
C GLU A 396 39.95 -4.16 23.33
N SER A 397 40.35 -4.34 22.07
CA SER A 397 39.65 -3.76 20.91
C SER A 397 38.25 -4.39 20.69
N PHE A 398 38.11 -5.69 20.97
CA PHE A 398 36.81 -6.38 20.93
C PHE A 398 35.91 -5.94 22.09
N GLU A 399 36.44 -5.83 23.31
CA GLU A 399 35.72 -5.32 24.48
C GLU A 399 35.20 -3.90 24.26
N GLU A 400 36.02 -3.03 23.67
CA GLU A 400 35.63 -1.66 23.29
C GLU A 400 34.46 -1.67 22.30
N SER A 401 34.56 -2.48 21.24
CA SER A 401 33.50 -2.62 20.23
C SER A 401 32.19 -3.19 20.81
N ILE A 402 32.30 -4.18 21.70
CA ILE A 402 31.15 -4.75 22.44
C ILE A 402 30.49 -3.68 23.31
N SER A 403 31.27 -2.81 23.94
CA SER A 403 30.75 -1.67 24.72
C SER A 403 29.95 -0.72 23.83
N TYR A 404 30.51 -0.30 22.68
CA TYR A 404 29.82 0.59 21.73
C TYR A 404 28.50 0.01 21.22
N LEU A 405 28.48 -1.27 20.84
CA LEU A 405 27.26 -1.95 20.40
C LEU A 405 26.23 -2.10 21.53
N SER A 406 26.68 -2.33 22.77
CA SER A 406 25.80 -2.45 23.93
C SER A 406 25.13 -1.12 24.26
N ASP A 407 25.88 -0.03 24.21
CA ASP A 407 25.36 1.33 24.37
C ASP A 407 24.37 1.65 23.26
N TYR A 408 24.75 1.45 21.99
CA TYR A 408 23.87 1.65 20.84
C TYR A 408 22.55 0.87 20.97
N LYS A 409 22.59 -0.42 21.35
CA LYS A 409 21.39 -1.21 21.62
C LYS A 409 20.48 -0.57 22.67
N ASN A 410 21.05 -0.10 23.78
CA ASN A 410 20.27 0.55 24.85
C ASN A 410 19.62 1.84 24.35
N GLU A 411 20.32 2.60 23.51
CA GLU A 411 19.77 3.79 22.89
C GLU A 411 18.63 3.47 21.91
N LEU A 412 18.75 2.40 21.11
CA LEU A 412 17.67 1.92 20.25
C LEU A 412 16.44 1.50 21.05
N ILE A 413 16.63 0.79 22.16
CA ILE A 413 15.55 0.39 23.07
C ILE A 413 14.86 1.64 23.61
N SER A 414 15.61 2.66 24.04
CA SER A 414 15.05 3.92 24.51
C SER A 414 14.23 4.63 23.44
N LEU A 415 14.74 4.72 22.21
CA LEU A 415 14.02 5.29 21.08
C LEU A 415 12.72 4.54 20.77
N ARG A 416 12.76 3.20 20.73
CA ARG A 416 11.58 2.35 20.52
C ARG A 416 10.53 2.62 21.59
N ASP A 417 10.94 2.60 22.86
CA ASP A 417 10.02 2.77 23.99
C ASP A 417 9.40 4.17 23.97
N ASN A 418 10.17 5.20 23.63
CA ASN A 418 9.67 6.57 23.46
C ASN A 418 8.63 6.67 22.35
N VAL A 419 8.87 6.06 21.18
CA VAL A 419 7.90 6.06 20.07
C VAL A 419 6.65 5.24 20.42
N SER A 420 6.81 4.09 21.08
CA SER A 420 5.68 3.24 21.48
C SER A 420 4.70 3.92 22.44
N ASN A 421 5.17 4.92 23.19
CA ASN A 421 4.38 5.69 24.15
C ASN A 421 3.74 6.96 23.56
N LEU A 422 3.95 7.25 22.26
CA LEU A 422 3.32 8.40 21.62
C LEU A 422 1.80 8.21 21.53
N SER A 423 1.06 9.29 21.76
CA SER A 423 -0.36 9.33 21.38
C SER A 423 -0.45 9.45 19.86
N ILE A 424 -0.98 8.40 19.22
CA ILE A 424 -1.04 8.29 17.76
C ILE A 424 -2.36 8.89 17.27
N PRO A 425 -2.33 9.92 16.39
CA PRO A 425 -3.52 10.42 15.72
C PRO A 425 -4.17 9.33 14.83
N GLU A 426 -5.50 9.34 14.74
CA GLU A 426 -6.25 8.38 13.90
C GLU A 426 -5.73 8.39 12.46
N GLY A 427 -5.40 7.22 11.93
CA GLY A 427 -4.91 7.04 10.56
C GLY A 427 -3.39 7.07 10.41
N LEU A 428 -2.63 7.41 11.46
CA LEU A 428 -1.16 7.41 11.46
C LEU A 428 -0.52 6.16 12.08
N GLU A 429 -1.32 5.17 12.48
CA GLU A 429 -0.85 3.93 13.13
C GLU A 429 0.13 3.16 12.25
N THR A 430 -0.04 3.22 10.93
CA THR A 430 0.89 2.57 9.97
C THR A 430 2.29 3.15 10.05
N LEU A 431 2.45 4.47 10.20
CA LEU A 431 3.77 5.10 10.32
C LEU A 431 4.45 4.70 11.63
N ASN A 432 3.67 4.65 12.72
CA ASN A 432 4.15 4.18 14.02
C ASN A 432 4.68 2.75 13.94
N ASN A 433 3.90 1.84 13.37
CA ASN A 433 4.25 0.45 13.23
C ASN A 433 5.50 0.28 12.34
N GLN A 434 5.59 1.03 11.23
CA GLN A 434 6.78 1.01 10.36
C GLN A 434 8.06 1.39 11.12
N TYR A 435 8.00 2.41 11.98
CA TYR A 435 9.14 2.78 12.83
C TYR A 435 9.47 1.65 13.82
N LEU A 436 8.46 1.16 14.55
CA LEU A 436 8.64 0.13 15.59
C LEU A 436 9.17 -1.19 15.02
N ASP A 437 8.67 -1.63 13.87
CA ASP A 437 9.13 -2.85 13.21
C ASP A 437 10.59 -2.71 12.75
N SER A 438 10.94 -1.55 12.18
CA SER A 438 12.30 -1.29 11.70
C SER A 438 13.30 -1.20 12.85
N ILE A 439 12.96 -0.50 13.95
CA ILE A 439 13.85 -0.39 15.10
C ILE A 439 13.97 -1.71 15.87
N ASN A 440 12.91 -2.52 15.95
CA ASN A 440 12.98 -3.86 16.53
C ASN A 440 13.90 -4.78 15.71
N THR A 441 13.81 -4.70 14.38
CA THR A 441 14.71 -5.41 13.46
C THR A 441 16.16 -5.01 13.71
N GLN A 442 16.44 -3.71 13.92
CA GLN A 442 17.78 -3.23 14.25
C GLN A 442 18.27 -3.68 15.64
N ILE A 443 17.39 -3.76 16.64
CA ILE A 443 17.74 -4.27 17.97
C ILE A 443 18.09 -5.77 17.89
N GLU A 444 17.28 -6.57 17.19
CA GLU A 444 17.54 -8.00 17.00
C GLU A 444 18.87 -8.24 16.29
N THR A 445 19.11 -7.47 15.24
CA THR A 445 20.37 -7.37 14.52
C THR A 445 21.55 -7.10 15.45
N THR A 446 21.45 -6.06 16.28
CA THR A 446 22.53 -5.63 17.17
C THR A 446 22.83 -6.71 18.20
N ASN A 447 21.82 -7.45 18.67
CA ASN A 447 22.01 -8.61 19.55
C ASN A 447 22.82 -9.71 18.89
N LYS A 448 22.52 -10.06 17.63
CA LYS A 448 23.27 -11.10 16.90
C LYS A 448 24.74 -10.73 16.73
N ILE A 449 25.03 -9.45 16.45
CA ILE A 449 26.41 -8.94 16.36
C ILE A 449 27.09 -9.01 17.73
N LEU A 450 26.41 -8.57 18.80
CA LEU A 450 26.95 -8.67 20.16
C LEU A 450 27.28 -10.12 20.55
N ASP A 451 26.39 -11.07 20.27
CA ASP A 451 26.62 -12.49 20.57
C ASP A 451 27.86 -13.01 19.82
N TYR A 452 27.99 -12.67 18.53
CA TYR A 452 29.16 -13.01 17.73
C TYR A 452 30.45 -12.42 18.31
N MET A 453 30.46 -11.13 18.61
CA MET A 453 31.65 -10.46 19.15
C MET A 453 32.05 -10.99 20.52
N ASN A 454 31.10 -11.30 21.39
CA ASN A 454 31.36 -11.94 22.68
C ASN A 454 31.96 -13.34 22.51
N ASN A 455 31.48 -14.12 21.54
CA ASN A 455 32.06 -15.42 21.22
C ASN A 455 33.50 -15.30 20.73
N CYS A 456 33.80 -14.37 19.82
CA CYS A 456 35.17 -14.07 19.40
C CYS A 456 36.06 -13.68 20.60
N ASN A 457 35.60 -12.76 21.44
CA ASN A 457 36.36 -12.27 22.59
C ASN A 457 36.68 -13.38 23.59
N ASN A 458 35.72 -14.26 23.86
CA ASN A 458 35.92 -15.43 24.71
C ASN A 458 36.98 -16.38 24.14
N ILE A 459 36.96 -16.62 22.83
CA ILE A 459 37.96 -17.47 22.17
C ILE A 459 39.35 -16.81 22.20
N PHE A 460 39.47 -15.51 21.90
CA PHE A 460 40.76 -14.81 22.00
C PHE A 460 41.33 -14.82 23.42
N THR A 461 40.47 -14.67 24.43
CA THR A 461 40.87 -14.79 25.84
C THR A 461 41.40 -16.19 26.17
N ALA A 462 40.70 -17.24 25.71
CA ALA A 462 41.14 -18.62 25.90
C ALA A 462 42.46 -18.90 25.16
N LEU A 463 42.61 -18.38 23.93
CA LEU A 463 43.81 -18.51 23.11
C LEU A 463 45.00 -17.83 23.77
N LYS A 464 44.83 -16.61 24.29
CA LYS A 464 45.87 -15.88 25.02
C LYS A 464 46.36 -16.67 26.23
N ASN A 465 45.43 -17.20 27.03
CA ASN A 465 45.78 -18.02 28.21
C ASN A 465 46.57 -19.28 27.81
N ALA A 466 46.19 -19.94 26.72
CA ALA A 466 46.90 -21.11 26.20
C ALA A 466 48.31 -20.76 25.69
N VAL A 467 48.49 -19.60 25.06
CA VAL A 467 49.82 -19.08 24.66
C VAL A 467 50.68 -18.78 25.91
N ASP A 468 50.10 -18.16 26.94
CA ASP A 468 50.79 -17.85 28.20
C ASP A 468 51.25 -19.12 28.93
N THR A 469 50.51 -20.23 28.83
CA THR A 469 50.87 -21.52 29.44
C THR A 469 51.63 -22.46 28.50
N SER A 470 51.83 -22.09 27.23
CA SER A 470 52.41 -22.93 26.18
C SER A 470 51.65 -24.25 25.94
N ASP A 471 50.33 -24.24 26.08
CA ASP A 471 49.44 -25.38 25.85
C ASP A 471 49.05 -25.49 24.37
N LEU A 472 49.82 -26.27 23.60
CA LEU A 472 49.65 -26.41 22.15
C LEU A 472 48.32 -27.07 21.75
N ASP A 473 47.83 -28.03 22.53
CA ASP A 473 46.56 -28.70 22.26
C ASP A 473 45.41 -27.69 22.41
N LYS A 474 45.46 -26.87 23.46
CA LYS A 474 44.47 -25.83 23.70
C LYS A 474 44.51 -24.72 22.64
N ILE A 475 45.70 -24.33 22.17
CA ILE A 475 45.84 -23.38 21.06
C ILE A 475 45.12 -23.92 19.80
N SER A 476 45.37 -25.19 19.45
CA SER A 476 44.72 -25.80 18.28
C SER A 476 43.19 -25.92 18.46
N GLU A 477 42.72 -26.25 19.66
CA GLU A 477 41.29 -26.32 19.97
C GLU A 477 40.59 -24.97 19.76
N GLU A 478 41.15 -23.89 20.32
CA GLU A 478 40.56 -22.55 20.24
C GLU A 478 40.65 -21.97 18.82
N ALA A 479 41.74 -22.23 18.08
CA ALA A 479 41.84 -21.84 16.66
C ALA A 479 40.75 -22.51 15.79
N ASN A 480 40.47 -23.79 16.01
CA ASN A 480 39.38 -24.48 15.31
C ASN A 480 38.00 -23.89 15.64
N LYS A 481 37.80 -23.36 16.86
CA LYS A 481 36.53 -22.67 17.20
C LYS A 481 36.35 -21.37 16.42
N LEU A 482 37.43 -20.60 16.20
CA LEU A 482 37.38 -19.40 15.35
C LEU A 482 37.01 -19.74 13.91
N GLU A 483 37.60 -20.79 13.33
CA GLU A 483 37.25 -21.24 11.97
C GLU A 483 35.76 -21.59 11.85
N ASN A 484 35.20 -22.28 12.83
CA ASN A 484 33.77 -22.63 12.83
C ASN A 484 32.87 -21.39 12.99
N LEU A 485 33.28 -20.41 13.80
CA LEU A 485 32.53 -19.18 14.04
C LEU A 485 32.46 -18.28 12.79
N SER A 486 33.42 -18.39 11.85
CA SER A 486 33.41 -17.63 10.59
C SER A 486 32.16 -17.90 9.73
N SER A 487 31.57 -19.09 9.84
CA SER A 487 30.33 -19.46 9.12
C SER A 487 29.08 -18.74 9.62
N ASP A 488 29.09 -18.27 10.88
CA ASP A 488 27.99 -17.48 11.44
C ASP A 488 28.01 -16.03 10.91
N MET A 489 29.15 -15.54 10.42
CA MET A 489 29.32 -14.18 9.89
C MET A 489 28.54 -13.96 8.58
N ASP A 490 28.43 -14.97 7.72
CA ASP A 490 27.60 -14.93 6.50
C ASP A 490 26.10 -14.77 6.81
N THR A 491 25.68 -15.15 8.02
CA THR A 491 24.31 -14.95 8.49
C THR A 491 24.08 -13.52 8.99
N ILE A 492 25.15 -12.86 9.44
CA ILE A 492 25.16 -11.47 9.95
C ILE A 492 25.17 -10.45 8.80
N SER A 493 25.62 -10.79 7.58
CA SER A 493 25.64 -9.84 6.45
C SER A 493 24.27 -9.53 5.81
N ASN A 494 23.21 -10.28 6.11
CA ASN A 494 21.85 -10.08 5.55
C ASN A 494 20.96 -9.11 6.36
N ILE A 495 21.58 -8.22 7.12
CA ILE A 495 20.99 -7.53 8.28
C ILE A 495 20.61 -6.04 8.02
N GLU A 496 20.92 -5.49 6.84
CA GLU A 496 20.73 -4.07 6.50
C GLU A 496 19.27 -3.57 6.49
N ASN A 497 18.28 -4.47 6.58
CA ASN A 497 16.85 -4.17 6.42
C ASN A 497 16.28 -3.17 7.45
N GLY A 498 16.81 -3.15 8.69
CA GLY A 498 16.31 -2.24 9.73
C GLY A 498 16.63 -0.76 9.47
N ASN A 499 17.86 -0.50 9.01
CA ASN A 499 18.34 0.84 8.70
C ASN A 499 17.67 1.41 7.43
N GLU A 500 17.48 0.58 6.41
CA GLU A 500 16.73 0.95 5.21
C GLU A 500 15.28 1.36 5.55
N GLY A 501 14.65 0.67 6.50
CA GLY A 501 13.30 0.94 6.96
C GLY A 501 13.13 2.35 7.55
N ILE A 502 13.98 2.73 8.51
CA ILE A 502 13.90 4.07 9.16
C ILE A 502 14.34 5.17 8.20
N SER A 503 15.36 4.94 7.37
CA SER A 503 15.81 5.92 6.36
C SER A 503 14.72 6.20 5.31
N SER A 504 14.02 5.17 4.86
CA SER A 504 12.87 5.29 3.95
C SER A 504 11.72 6.06 4.61
N LEU A 505 11.40 5.74 5.87
CA LEU A 505 10.37 6.44 6.64
C LEU A 505 10.72 7.92 6.83
N TYR A 506 11.96 8.24 7.18
CA TYR A 506 12.45 9.61 7.31
C TYR A 506 12.25 10.41 6.03
N THR A 507 12.63 9.82 4.88
CA THR A 507 12.51 10.46 3.56
C THR A 507 11.04 10.75 3.23
N ARG A 508 10.15 9.78 3.48
CA ARG A 508 8.71 9.93 3.25
C ARG A 508 8.10 11.00 4.17
N ILE A 509 8.38 10.98 5.46
CA ILE A 509 7.90 12.00 6.41
C ILE A 509 8.40 13.39 6.03
N THR A 510 9.68 13.51 5.68
CA THR A 510 10.28 14.78 5.25
C THR A 510 9.61 15.30 3.98
N THR A 511 9.35 14.42 3.01
CA THR A 511 8.62 14.77 1.78
C THR A 511 7.19 15.22 2.10
N ALA A 512 6.49 14.55 3.02
CA ALA A 512 5.16 14.96 3.44
C ALA A 512 5.17 16.37 4.04
N LEU A 513 6.06 16.64 5.00
CA LEU A 513 6.17 17.94 5.65
C LEU A 513 6.56 19.04 4.65
N ASN A 514 7.44 18.76 3.69
CA ASN A 514 7.78 19.68 2.61
C ASN A 514 6.57 19.95 1.71
N ASN A 515 5.82 18.91 1.34
CA ASN A 515 4.59 19.06 0.57
C ASN A 515 3.58 19.92 1.32
N LEU A 516 3.52 19.88 2.65
CA LEU A 516 2.63 20.73 3.44
C LEU A 516 3.11 22.19 3.57
N GLN A 517 4.38 22.48 3.31
CA GLN A 517 4.91 23.85 3.40
C GLN A 517 4.83 24.63 2.07
N GLN A 518 4.80 23.91 0.95
CA GLN A 518 4.59 24.42 -0.41
C GLN A 518 3.09 24.56 -0.71
#